data_AF-A0A1Y1MT38-F1
#
_entry.id   AF-A0A1Y1MT38-F1
#
_cell.length_a   1.000
_cell.length_b   1.000
_cell.length_c   1.000
_cell.angle_alpha   90.00
_cell.angle_beta   90.00
_cell.angle_gamma   90.00
#
_symmetry.space_group_name_H-M   'P 1'
#
loop_
_entity.id
_entity.type
_entity.pdbx_description
1 polymer ?
#
loop_
_entity_poly.entity_id
_entity_poly.type
_entity_poly.pdbx_seq_one_letter_code
_entity_poly.pdbx_strand_id
1 'polypeptide(L)'
;MSFFIKSKPKRGVKSKFSSKKEHTTKAKKSKPANNNDDTITSSEDEEEKQVNGNSDTLSSDDENETAQEKKLRLAKIFLEEIEKEETARLQQDNELNSDVISKRLKLDYLKQAGRLKLSVASEYVGGEISKVNILKAKEHRHAVTCLCVSSDYKYAFSGSKDSSIVKCRYMWP
;
A
#
# COMPACT_ATOMS: atom_id res chain seq x y z
N MET A 1 -26.18 21.17 10.50
CA MET A 1 -26.43 20.50 9.20
C MET A 1 -26.29 19.00 9.40
N SER A 2 -27.40 18.28 9.44
CA SER A 2 -27.51 16.84 9.70
C SER A 2 -27.83 16.11 8.40
N PHE A 3 -26.86 15.39 7.85
CA PHE A 3 -26.94 14.71 6.55
C PHE A 3 -27.19 13.18 6.67
N PHE A 4 -28.10 12.77 7.54
CA PHE A 4 -28.55 11.37 7.60
C PHE A 4 -30.03 11.28 7.23
N ILE A 5 -30.31 11.17 5.94
CA ILE A 5 -31.64 10.82 5.43
C ILE A 5 -31.81 9.30 5.58
N LYS A 6 -32.56 8.92 6.62
CA LYS A 6 -32.96 7.54 6.91
C LYS A 6 -34.01 7.10 5.87
N SER A 7 -33.63 6.22 4.95
CA SER A 7 -34.58 5.58 4.03
C SER A 7 -35.47 4.58 4.80
N LYS A 8 -36.79 4.67 4.60
CA LYS A 8 -37.78 3.77 5.19
C LYS A 8 -37.79 2.43 4.44
N PRO A 9 -37.72 1.27 5.12
CA PRO A 9 -37.95 -0.01 4.44
C PRO A 9 -39.45 -0.24 4.22
N LYS A 10 -39.81 -0.65 3.00
CA LYS A 10 -41.17 -1.07 2.61
C LYS A 10 -41.56 -2.34 3.37
N ARG A 11 -42.69 -2.28 4.08
CA ARG A 11 -43.39 -3.42 4.69
C ARG A 11 -43.93 -4.34 3.59
N GLY A 12 -43.69 -5.64 3.74
CA GLY A 12 -44.58 -6.66 3.20
C GLY A 12 -43.92 -7.97 2.79
N VAL A 13 -43.64 -8.86 3.75
CA VAL A 13 -43.96 -10.31 3.65
C VAL A 13 -44.11 -10.84 5.10
N LYS A 14 -45.23 -11.51 5.37
CA LYS A 14 -45.53 -12.18 6.65
C LYS A 14 -44.57 -13.34 6.86
N SER A 15 -43.90 -13.45 8.01
CA SER A 15 -43.36 -14.74 8.46
C SER A 15 -44.01 -15.14 9.79
N LYS A 16 -44.62 -16.34 9.79
CA LYS A 16 -45.13 -17.02 10.97
C LYS A 16 -43.95 -17.66 11.67
N PHE A 17 -43.89 -17.44 12.99
CA PHE A 17 -43.01 -18.13 13.91
C PHE A 17 -43.56 -19.53 14.21
N SER A 18 -42.76 -20.59 13.96
CA SER A 18 -42.81 -21.83 14.75
C SER A 18 -41.57 -22.72 14.49
N SER A 19 -40.70 -22.76 15.50
CA SER A 19 -40.04 -23.95 16.10
C SER A 19 -39.58 -25.15 15.25
N LYS A 20 -38.26 -25.41 15.35
CA LYS A 20 -37.52 -26.69 15.46
C LYS A 20 -37.91 -27.88 14.57
N LYS A 21 -36.95 -28.34 13.74
CA LYS A 21 -36.37 -29.70 13.81
C LYS A 21 -35.14 -29.87 12.92
N GLU A 22 -34.13 -30.55 13.46
CA GLU A 22 -33.00 -31.11 12.74
C GLU A 22 -33.46 -32.20 11.76
N HIS A 23 -32.86 -32.25 10.56
CA HIS A 23 -32.33 -33.50 10.00
C HIS A 23 -31.43 -33.24 8.77
N THR A 24 -30.33 -33.96 8.77
CA THR A 24 -29.40 -34.32 7.69
C THR A 24 -29.97 -34.37 6.27
N THR A 25 -29.23 -33.84 5.27
CA THR A 25 -28.84 -34.54 4.02
C THR A 25 -28.02 -33.65 3.08
N LYS A 26 -27.25 -34.32 2.22
CA LYS A 26 -26.10 -33.84 1.44
C LYS A 26 -26.47 -32.99 0.21
N ALA A 27 -25.46 -32.22 -0.22
CA ALA A 27 -25.15 -31.77 -1.58
C ALA A 27 -25.99 -30.64 -2.23
N LYS A 28 -25.31 -29.53 -2.52
CA LYS A 28 -24.92 -29.15 -3.90
C LYS A 28 -23.94 -27.95 -3.85
N LYS A 29 -22.73 -28.16 -4.42
CA LYS A 29 -21.74 -27.10 -4.66
C LYS A 29 -22.31 -26.13 -5.71
N SER A 30 -22.61 -24.90 -5.32
CA SER A 30 -22.78 -23.79 -6.26
C SER A 30 -21.42 -23.20 -6.59
N LYS A 31 -20.99 -23.36 -7.84
CA LYS A 31 -19.82 -22.66 -8.40
C LYS A 31 -20.07 -21.15 -8.27
N PRO A 32 -19.14 -20.34 -7.73
CA PRO A 32 -19.21 -18.90 -7.94
C PRO A 32 -18.92 -18.63 -9.42
N ALA A 33 -19.82 -17.90 -10.07
CA ALA A 33 -19.62 -17.37 -11.40
C ALA A 33 -18.35 -16.50 -11.38
N ASN A 34 -17.40 -16.89 -12.21
CA ASN A 34 -16.16 -16.17 -12.43
C ASN A 34 -16.50 -14.91 -13.23
N ASN A 35 -16.84 -13.81 -12.55
CA ASN A 35 -16.85 -12.49 -13.14
C ASN A 35 -15.38 -12.06 -13.31
N ASN A 36 -14.72 -12.62 -14.31
CA ASN A 36 -13.51 -12.04 -14.89
C ASN A 36 -13.96 -10.86 -15.77
N ASP A 37 -14.47 -9.83 -15.12
CA ASP A 37 -14.53 -8.48 -15.70
C ASP A 37 -13.18 -7.82 -15.42
N ASP A 38 -12.11 -8.42 -15.94
CA ASP A 38 -10.80 -7.79 -16.05
C ASP A 38 -10.84 -6.90 -17.29
N THR A 39 -11.68 -5.86 -17.27
CA THR A 39 -11.44 -4.71 -18.14
C THR A 39 -10.13 -4.11 -17.68
N ILE A 40 -9.08 -4.37 -18.46
CA ILE A 40 -7.80 -3.68 -18.39
C ILE A 40 -8.10 -2.22 -18.68
N THR A 41 -8.39 -1.45 -17.62
CA THR A 41 -8.35 0.01 -17.70
C THR A 41 -6.91 0.36 -17.98
N SER A 42 -6.61 0.63 -19.25
CA SER A 42 -5.37 1.27 -19.71
C SER A 42 -5.35 2.68 -19.16
N SER A 43 -5.10 2.79 -17.86
CA SER A 43 -4.69 4.02 -17.22
C SER A 43 -3.20 4.15 -17.55
N GLU A 44 -2.90 4.79 -18.68
CA GLU A 44 -1.60 5.43 -18.93
C GLU A 44 -1.44 6.52 -17.87
N ASP A 45 -1.02 6.10 -16.67
CA ASP A 45 -0.36 6.99 -15.74
C ASP A 45 1.12 6.66 -15.88
N GLU A 46 1.73 7.31 -16.89
CA GLU A 46 3.18 7.40 -17.07
C GLU A 46 3.74 8.19 -15.87
N GLU A 47 3.78 7.56 -14.69
CA GLU A 47 4.67 8.01 -13.63
C GLU A 47 6.10 7.73 -14.10
N GLU A 48 6.65 8.65 -14.87
CA GLU A 48 8.08 8.77 -15.13
C GLU A 48 8.79 8.93 -13.78
N LYS A 49 9.09 7.80 -13.16
CA LYS A 49 9.95 7.73 -12.00
C LYS A 49 11.34 8.12 -12.48
N GLN A 50 11.67 9.40 -12.41
CA GLN A 50 13.00 9.91 -12.72
C GLN A 50 14.02 9.10 -11.92
N VAL A 51 14.69 8.16 -12.60
CA VAL A 51 15.82 7.42 -12.07
C VAL A 51 16.98 8.40 -12.07
N ASN A 52 17.08 9.18 -11.00
CA ASN A 52 18.22 10.05 -10.78
C ASN A 52 19.48 9.18 -10.61
N GLY A 53 20.34 9.20 -11.63
CA GLY A 53 21.75 8.85 -11.54
C GLY A 53 22.12 7.50 -12.17
N ASN A 54 22.33 7.49 -13.49
CA ASN A 54 23.65 7.30 -14.11
C ASN A 54 23.49 7.31 -15.65
N SER A 55 23.48 8.50 -16.24
CA SER A 55 23.33 8.73 -17.68
C SER A 55 24.65 8.54 -18.43
N ASP A 56 25.31 7.40 -18.27
CA ASP A 56 26.53 7.08 -19.01
C ASP A 56 26.50 5.62 -19.44
N THR A 57 25.65 5.32 -20.44
CA THR A 57 25.74 4.22 -21.44
C THR A 57 24.43 4.16 -22.25
N LEU A 58 23.99 5.28 -22.83
CA LEU A 58 22.97 5.19 -23.88
C LEU A 58 23.65 4.73 -25.18
N SER A 59 23.50 3.44 -25.47
CA SER A 59 23.74 2.90 -26.80
C SER A 59 22.76 3.56 -27.77
N SER A 60 23.27 4.05 -28.91
CA SER A 60 22.57 4.72 -30.02
C SER A 60 21.40 3.91 -30.65
N ASP A 61 21.04 2.77 -30.09
CA ASP A 61 19.93 1.89 -30.47
C ASP A 61 18.60 2.29 -29.79
N ASP A 62 18.65 3.15 -28.76
CA ASP A 62 17.50 3.56 -27.93
C ASP A 62 16.47 4.44 -28.67
N GLU A 63 16.86 5.08 -29.77
CA GLU A 63 16.01 6.03 -30.51
C GLU A 63 15.01 5.36 -31.46
N ASN A 64 15.15 4.06 -31.74
CA ASN A 64 14.28 3.29 -32.66
C ASN A 64 13.47 2.18 -31.98
N GLU A 65 13.49 2.05 -30.65
CA GLU A 65 12.76 0.99 -29.95
C GLU A 65 11.23 1.23 -29.97
N THR A 66 10.45 0.16 -30.14
CA THR A 66 9.00 0.23 -29.93
C THR A 66 8.66 0.36 -28.44
N ALA A 67 7.50 0.96 -28.11
CA ALA A 67 7.06 1.12 -26.71
C ALA A 67 7.03 -0.22 -25.94
N GLN A 68 6.70 -1.32 -26.63
CA GLN A 68 6.68 -2.65 -26.04
C GLN A 68 8.08 -3.21 -25.77
N GLU A 69 9.04 -2.97 -26.66
CA GLU A 69 10.45 -3.36 -26.45
C GLU A 69 11.07 -2.58 -25.30
N LYS A 70 10.83 -1.27 -25.23
CA LYS A 70 11.26 -0.42 -24.11
C LYS A 70 10.73 -0.95 -22.77
N LYS A 71 9.45 -1.32 -22.71
CA LYS A 71 8.84 -1.93 -21.52
C LYS A 71 9.52 -3.24 -21.11
N LEU A 72 9.81 -4.11 -22.09
CA LEU A 72 10.51 -5.37 -21.83
C LEU A 72 11.95 -5.14 -21.35
N ARG A 73 12.64 -4.15 -21.92
CA ARG A 73 13.99 -3.76 -21.49
C ARG A 73 13.97 -3.25 -20.06
N LEU A 74 13.07 -2.33 -19.72
CA LEU A 74 12.91 -1.82 -18.35
C LEU A 74 12.55 -2.94 -17.37
N ALA A 75 11.66 -3.87 -17.76
CA ALA A 75 11.31 -5.01 -16.93
C ALA A 75 12.51 -5.93 -16.65
N LYS A 76 13.37 -6.17 -17.66
CA LYS A 76 14.61 -6.95 -17.48
C LYS A 76 15.59 -6.26 -16.54
N ILE A 77 15.82 -4.96 -16.71
CA ILE A 77 16.68 -4.16 -15.83
C ILE A 77 16.16 -4.21 -14.39
N PHE A 78 14.84 -4.11 -14.20
CA PHE A 78 14.22 -4.18 -12.88
C PHE A 78 14.39 -5.54 -12.21
N LEU A 79 14.29 -6.65 -12.95
CA LEU A 79 14.54 -7.99 -12.42
C LEU A 79 16.02 -8.16 -12.02
N GLU A 80 16.94 -7.68 -12.84
CA GLU A 80 18.38 -7.71 -12.56
C GLU A 80 18.73 -6.91 -11.29
N GLU A 81 18.09 -5.75 -11.10
CA GLU A 81 18.28 -4.93 -9.89
C GLU A 81 17.80 -5.66 -8.62
N ILE A 82 16.64 -6.33 -8.68
CA ILE A 82 16.13 -7.14 -7.55
C ILE A 82 17.08 -8.29 -7.24
N GLU A 83 17.61 -8.98 -8.26
CA GLU A 83 18.58 -10.06 -8.09
C GLU A 83 19.87 -9.55 -7.42
N LYS A 84 20.37 -8.38 -7.83
CA LYS A 84 21.52 -7.72 -7.20
C LYS A 84 21.24 -7.34 -5.74
N GLU A 85 20.07 -6.79 -5.42
CA GLU A 85 19.72 -6.44 -4.04
C GLU A 85 19.64 -7.68 -3.14
N GLU A 86 19.02 -8.75 -3.61
CA GLU A 86 18.86 -9.99 -2.84
C GLU A 86 20.17 -10.76 -2.68
N THR A 87 21.03 -10.81 -3.71
CA THR A 87 22.39 -11.38 -3.58
C THR A 87 23.26 -10.60 -2.59
N ALA A 88 23.18 -9.27 -2.59
CA ALA A 88 23.89 -8.43 -1.63
C ALA A 88 23.40 -8.64 -0.18
N ARG A 89 22.10 -8.85 0.03
CA ARG A 89 21.53 -9.14 1.36
C ARG A 89 21.92 -10.50 1.91
N LEU A 90 22.01 -11.53 1.07
CA LEU A 90 22.21 -12.91 1.50
C LEU A 90 23.68 -13.32 1.69
N GLN A 91 24.65 -12.49 1.29
CA GLN A 91 26.11 -12.60 1.49
C GLN A 91 26.80 -13.95 1.18
N GLN A 92 26.10 -15.02 0.78
CA GLN A 92 26.72 -16.30 0.42
C GLN A 92 25.72 -17.24 -0.29
N ASP A 93 25.99 -17.55 -1.55
CA ASP A 93 25.79 -18.82 -2.28
C ASP A 93 24.60 -19.74 -1.93
N ASN A 94 23.46 -19.20 -1.50
CA ASN A 94 22.21 -19.90 -1.66
C ASN A 94 21.67 -19.53 -3.04
N GLU A 95 21.60 -20.54 -3.90
CA GLU A 95 20.93 -20.51 -5.20
C GLU A 95 19.68 -19.63 -5.09
N LEU A 96 19.66 -18.49 -5.80
CA LEU A 96 18.51 -17.59 -5.77
C LEU A 96 17.32 -18.35 -6.34
N ASN A 97 16.54 -18.96 -5.46
CA ASN A 97 15.32 -19.62 -5.85
C ASN A 97 14.42 -18.54 -6.45
N SER A 98 13.90 -18.79 -7.66
CA SER A 98 12.92 -17.93 -8.33
C SER A 98 11.73 -17.58 -7.41
N ASP A 99 11.45 -18.42 -6.42
CA ASP A 99 10.48 -18.19 -5.35
C ASP A 99 10.76 -16.94 -4.49
N VAL A 100 12.02 -16.58 -4.23
CA VAL A 100 12.37 -15.39 -3.43
C VAL A 100 12.01 -14.12 -4.19
N ILE A 101 12.44 -14.04 -5.46
CA ILE A 101 12.13 -12.93 -6.35
C ILE A 101 10.61 -12.84 -6.57
N SER A 102 9.94 -13.97 -6.78
CA SER A 102 8.48 -14.03 -6.94
C SER A 102 7.73 -13.52 -5.71
N LYS A 103 8.21 -13.84 -4.50
CA LYS A 103 7.64 -13.32 -3.25
C LYS A 103 7.82 -11.80 -3.18
N ARG A 104 9.01 -11.28 -3.51
CA ARG A 104 9.29 -9.84 -3.52
C ARG A 104 8.38 -9.08 -4.48
N LEU A 105 8.32 -9.54 -5.73
CA LEU A 105 7.45 -8.96 -6.76
C LEU A 105 5.97 -8.97 -6.34
N LYS A 106 5.52 -10.07 -5.73
CA LYS A 106 4.15 -10.16 -5.22
C LYS A 106 3.89 -9.15 -4.10
N LEU A 107 4.84 -8.92 -3.20
CA LEU A 107 4.71 -7.92 -2.14
C LEU A 107 4.63 -6.50 -2.73
N ASP A 108 5.47 -6.19 -3.72
CA ASP A 108 5.47 -4.89 -4.39
C ASP A 108 4.17 -4.64 -5.16
N TYR A 109 3.67 -5.65 -5.88
CA TYR A 109 2.35 -5.59 -6.52
C TYR A 109 1.23 -5.36 -5.49
N LEU A 110 1.23 -6.11 -4.38
CA LEU A 110 0.23 -5.92 -3.32
C LEU A 110 0.31 -4.54 -2.67
N LYS A 111 1.52 -3.96 -2.58
CA LYS A 111 1.75 -2.60 -2.06
C LYS A 111 1.17 -1.56 -3.02
N GLN A 112 1.45 -1.67 -4.32
CA GLN A 112 0.90 -0.81 -5.37
C GLN A 112 -0.63 -0.91 -5.44
N ALA A 113 -1.18 -2.13 -5.36
CA ALA A 113 -2.61 -2.38 -5.34
C ALA A 113 -3.30 -1.97 -4.03
N GLY A 114 -2.56 -1.51 -3.01
CA GLY A 114 -3.10 -1.14 -1.69
C GLY A 114 -3.70 -2.30 -0.91
N ARG A 115 -3.39 -3.55 -1.29
CA ARG A 115 -3.93 -4.79 -0.69
C ARG A 115 -2.92 -5.53 0.19
N LEU A 116 -1.75 -4.94 0.42
CA LEU A 116 -0.71 -5.51 1.28
C LEU A 116 -1.16 -5.52 2.74
N LYS A 117 -1.18 -6.71 3.35
CA LYS A 117 -1.45 -6.91 4.77
C LYS A 117 -0.17 -7.37 5.46
N LEU A 118 0.38 -6.54 6.34
CA LEU A 118 1.55 -6.86 7.15
C LEU A 118 1.13 -7.19 8.59
N SER A 119 1.64 -8.30 9.14
CA SER A 119 1.41 -8.70 10.52
C SER A 119 2.61 -8.30 11.39
N VAL A 120 2.68 -7.03 11.75
CA VAL A 120 3.82 -6.47 12.52
C VAL A 120 3.65 -6.56 14.04
N ALA A 121 2.48 -7.01 14.52
CA ALA A 121 2.16 -6.98 15.95
C ALA A 121 3.05 -7.90 16.80
N SER A 122 3.47 -9.05 16.28
CA SER A 122 4.34 -10.01 16.98
C SER A 122 5.79 -9.54 17.07
N GLU A 123 6.23 -8.72 16.13
CA GLU A 123 7.59 -8.18 16.05
C GLU A 123 7.72 -6.82 16.76
N TYR A 124 6.60 -6.26 17.23
CA TYR A 124 6.60 -4.97 17.90
C TYR A 124 7.17 -5.09 19.31
N VAL A 125 8.44 -4.70 19.47
CA VAL A 125 9.17 -4.71 20.75
C VAL A 125 8.71 -3.59 21.70
N GLY A 126 7.81 -2.70 21.25
CA GLY A 126 7.42 -1.51 22.01
C GLY A 126 8.43 -0.37 21.88
N GLY A 127 7.95 0.86 22.03
CA GLY A 127 8.82 2.03 22.15
C GLY A 127 9.17 2.26 23.62
N GLU A 128 10.45 2.53 23.92
CA GLU A 128 10.85 3.00 25.24
C GLU A 128 10.18 4.35 25.52
N ILE A 129 9.30 4.39 26.51
CA ILE A 129 8.57 5.61 26.92
C ILE A 129 9.55 6.72 27.33
N SER A 130 10.74 6.35 27.83
CA SER A 130 11.81 7.28 28.19
C SER A 130 12.39 8.05 27.00
N LYS A 131 12.23 7.55 25.76
CA LYS A 131 12.68 8.21 24.53
C LYS A 131 11.56 9.03 23.85
N VAL A 132 10.41 9.17 24.51
CA VAL A 132 9.28 9.95 23.98
C VAL A 132 9.60 11.44 24.14
N ASN A 133 9.96 12.07 23.03
CA ASN A 133 10.15 13.52 22.96
C ASN A 133 8.79 14.22 22.80
N ILE A 134 8.43 15.06 23.77
CA ILE A 134 7.22 15.88 23.71
C ILE A 134 7.56 17.19 22.98
N LEU A 135 7.11 17.30 21.73
CA LEU A 135 7.19 18.55 20.97
C LEU A 135 6.03 19.46 21.38
N LYS A 136 6.35 20.61 21.98
CA LYS A 136 5.37 21.66 22.30
C LYS A 136 5.49 22.78 21.28
N ALA A 137 4.46 22.96 20.46
CA ALA A 137 4.34 24.12 19.60
C ALA A 137 3.77 25.28 20.42
N LYS A 138 4.58 26.34 20.61
CA LYS A 138 4.17 27.55 21.35
C LYS A 138 3.08 28.36 20.63
N GLU A 139 2.99 28.17 19.31
CA GLU A 139 2.04 28.88 18.45
C GLU A 139 0.59 28.40 18.64
N HIS A 140 0.41 27.12 18.98
CA HIS A 140 -0.91 26.53 19.20
C HIS A 140 -1.47 27.01 20.55
N ARG A 141 -2.41 27.96 20.49
CA ARG A 141 -3.11 28.52 21.65
C ARG A 141 -4.34 27.71 22.01
N HIS A 142 -4.87 26.95 21.07
CA HIS A 142 -6.02 26.08 21.24
C HIS A 142 -5.67 24.60 20.98
N ALA A 143 -6.66 23.73 21.11
CA ALA A 143 -6.47 22.29 20.93
C ALA A 143 -6.02 21.97 19.48
N VAL A 144 -5.02 21.10 19.37
CA VAL A 144 -4.57 20.52 18.10
C VAL A 144 -5.67 19.58 17.58
N THR A 145 -6.04 19.75 16.32
CA THR A 145 -7.18 19.05 15.68
C THR A 145 -6.75 18.06 14.61
N CYS A 146 -5.60 18.29 13.96
CA CYS A 146 -5.08 17.42 12.93
C CYS A 146 -3.55 17.33 12.99
N LEU A 147 -3.02 16.20 12.53
CA LEU A 147 -1.59 15.94 12.40
C LEU A 147 -1.33 15.19 11.09
N CYS A 148 -0.30 15.60 10.37
CA CYS A 148 0.18 14.95 9.16
C CYS A 148 1.69 14.77 9.25
N VAL A 149 2.20 13.61 8.85
CA VAL A 149 3.63 13.30 8.83
C VAL A 149 4.07 13.17 7.38
N SER A 150 5.21 13.77 7.06
CA SER A 150 5.82 13.65 5.74
C SER A 150 6.31 12.23 5.49
N SER A 151 6.32 11.78 4.22
CA SER A 151 6.78 10.45 3.82
C SER A 151 8.25 10.20 4.12
N ASP A 152 9.05 11.27 4.19
CA ASP A 152 10.47 11.24 4.58
C ASP A 152 10.68 11.19 6.11
N TYR A 153 9.61 11.23 6.90
CA TYR A 153 9.61 11.26 8.38
C TYR A 153 10.41 12.41 9.00
N LYS A 154 10.82 13.42 8.21
CA LYS A 154 11.62 14.57 8.70
C LYS A 154 10.76 15.68 9.26
N TYR A 155 9.51 15.78 8.78
CA TYR A 155 8.60 16.84 9.16
C TYR A 155 7.24 16.30 9.59
N ALA A 156 6.66 16.94 10.60
CA ALA A 156 5.22 16.85 10.88
C ALA A 156 4.58 18.23 10.78
N PHE A 157 3.32 18.23 10.41
CA PHE A 157 2.45 19.38 10.37
C PHE A 157 1.34 19.17 11.38
N SER A 158 1.10 20.18 12.21
CA SER A 158 0.03 20.18 13.20
C SER A 158 -0.88 21.37 12.98
N GLY A 159 -2.18 21.14 12.97
CA GLY A 159 -3.21 22.18 12.82
C GLY A 159 -4.02 22.33 14.10
N SER A 160 -4.27 23.57 14.51
CA SER A 160 -5.01 23.91 15.73
C SER A 160 -6.31 24.68 15.41
N LYS A 161 -7.22 24.71 16.38
CA LYS A 161 -8.50 25.45 16.30
C LYS A 161 -8.32 26.97 16.19
N ASP A 162 -7.14 27.49 16.47
CA ASP A 162 -6.76 28.89 16.24
C ASP A 162 -6.45 29.21 14.77
N SER A 163 -6.74 28.28 13.84
CA SER A 163 -6.45 28.39 12.41
C SER A 163 -4.95 28.51 12.09
N SER A 164 -4.08 28.13 13.03
CA SER A 164 -2.64 28.06 12.81
C SER A 164 -2.20 26.66 12.38
N ILE A 165 -1.16 26.63 11.53
CA ILE A 165 -0.50 25.41 11.09
C ILE A 165 0.99 25.55 11.41
N VAL A 166 1.52 24.60 12.17
CA VAL A 166 2.92 24.60 12.59
C VAL A 166 3.65 23.44 11.92
N LYS A 167 4.76 23.77 11.24
CA LYS A 167 5.72 22.81 10.72
C LYS A 167 6.74 22.48 11.81
N CYS A 168 6.75 21.24 12.25
CA CYS A 168 7.72 20.69 13.18
C CYS A 168 8.77 19.89 12.42
N ARG A 169 10.05 20.13 12.70
CA ARG A 169 11.15 19.30 12.20
C ARG A 169 11.49 18.25 13.26
N TYR A 170 11.42 16.98 12.88
CA TYR A 170 12.00 15.91 13.68
C TYR A 170 13.50 15.87 13.40
N MET A 171 14.30 16.15 14.44
CA MET A 171 15.70 15.76 14.49
C MET A 171 15.75 14.53 15.38
N TRP A 172 15.91 13.36 14.76
CA TRP A 172 16.42 12.20 15.48
C TRP A 172 17.88 12.52 15.86
N PRO A 173 18.26 12.43 17.15
CA PRO A 173 19.67 12.44 17.53
C PRO A 173 20.41 11.22 17.00
#